data_AF-A0A7J5DK94-F1
#
_entry.id   AF-A0A7J5DK94-F1
#
_cell.length_a   1.000
_cell.length_b   1.000
_cell.length_c   1.000
_cell.angle_alpha   90.00
_cell.angle_beta   90.00
_cell.angle_gamma   90.00
#
_symmetry.space_group_name_H-M   'P 1'
#
loop_
_entity.id
_entity.type
_entity.pdbx_description
1 polymer ?
#
loop_
_entity_poly.entity_id
_entity_poly.type
_entity_poly.pdbx_seq_one_letter_code
_entity_poly.pdbx_strand_id
1 'polypeptide(L)'
;MNHLTHILAGTVMDLDVTIRSSYVPDPVDPDDPRGVAPADAANLLEPISAVKAALGQAPEQDRRELVQLFRGIATQVPERGRPFATALCEEMAAALDEPHEQAQGQASITRALAKAVMDIFNAIELADEDTIDDDDAVEIVEWVSGNLNNALAKRPEEDRQELVRLLCDIASEEQDPERRELALQFPEAVGLVPEE
;
A
#
# COMPACT_ATOMS: atom_id res chain seq x y z
N MET A 1 5.25 -17.34 5.60
CA MET A 1 4.62 -16.02 5.92
C MET A 1 3.29 -16.16 6.67
N ASN A 2 2.87 -15.16 7.46
CA ASN A 2 1.58 -15.14 8.19
C ASN A 2 0.42 -14.61 7.30
N HIS A 3 -0.83 -14.66 7.80
CA HIS A 3 -2.00 -14.20 7.07
C HIS A 3 -1.99 -12.70 6.79
N LEU A 4 -1.55 -11.89 7.75
CA LEU A 4 -1.47 -10.44 7.60
C LEU A 4 -0.54 -10.02 6.47
N THR A 5 0.61 -10.67 6.30
CA THR A 5 1.50 -10.44 5.15
C THR A 5 0.77 -10.68 3.83
N HIS A 6 -0.06 -11.71 3.72
CA HIS A 6 -0.81 -11.99 2.50
C HIS A 6 -1.86 -10.91 2.21
N ILE A 7 -2.59 -10.49 3.24
CA ILE A 7 -3.62 -9.45 3.12
C ILE A 7 -2.97 -8.13 2.72
N LEU A 8 -1.93 -7.71 3.43
CA LEU A 8 -1.25 -6.45 3.19
C LEU A 8 -0.51 -6.42 1.85
N ALA A 9 0.09 -7.53 1.41
CA ALA A 9 0.66 -7.61 0.05
C ALA A 9 -0.42 -7.45 -1.03
N GLY A 10 -1.61 -8.00 -0.80
CA GLY A 10 -2.79 -7.76 -1.64
C GLY A 10 -3.18 -6.28 -1.65
N THR A 11 -3.28 -5.65 -0.48
CA THR A 11 -3.63 -4.23 -0.35
C THR A 11 -2.61 -3.31 -1.01
N VAL A 12 -1.30 -3.60 -0.90
CA VAL A 12 -0.25 -2.84 -1.60
C VAL A 12 -0.38 -2.98 -3.12
N MET A 13 -0.66 -4.19 -3.62
CA MET A 13 -0.90 -4.41 -5.05
C MET A 13 -2.15 -3.65 -5.52
N ASP A 14 -3.23 -3.69 -4.73
CA ASP A 14 -4.47 -2.99 -5.00
C ASP A 14 -4.25 -1.47 -5.07
N LEU A 15 -3.51 -0.89 -4.12
CA LEU A 15 -3.13 0.54 -4.13
C LEU A 15 -2.31 0.91 -5.37
N ASP A 16 -1.22 0.18 -5.64
CA ASP A 16 -0.33 0.47 -6.76
C ASP A 16 -1.08 0.39 -8.11
N VAL A 17 -1.85 -0.67 -8.31
CA VAL A 17 -2.61 -0.87 -9.55
C VAL A 17 -3.69 0.20 -9.70
N THR A 18 -4.46 0.47 -8.65
CA THR A 18 -5.58 1.43 -8.75
C THR A 18 -5.06 2.84 -8.99
N ILE A 19 -4.06 3.30 -8.22
CA ILE A 19 -3.46 4.63 -8.40
C ILE A 19 -2.87 4.77 -9.80
N ARG A 20 -2.03 3.83 -10.26
CA ARG A 20 -1.38 3.95 -11.58
C ARG A 20 -2.31 3.76 -12.77
N SER A 21 -3.44 3.06 -12.59
CA SER A 21 -4.42 2.82 -13.66
C SER A 21 -5.61 3.78 -13.67
N SER A 22 -5.71 4.64 -12.65
CA SER A 22 -6.73 5.68 -12.52
C SER A 22 -6.57 6.75 -13.60
N TYR A 23 -5.35 7.07 -14.02
CA TYR A 23 -5.09 8.12 -15.00
C TYR A 23 -5.83 7.89 -16.31
N VAL A 24 -6.73 8.82 -16.63
CA VAL A 24 -7.42 8.90 -17.90
C VAL A 24 -7.31 10.35 -18.39
N PRO A 25 -6.47 10.63 -19.41
CA PRO A 25 -6.39 11.98 -19.95
C PRO A 25 -7.74 12.37 -20.56
N ASP A 26 -8.23 13.57 -20.27
CA ASP A 26 -9.46 14.06 -20.87
C ASP A 26 -9.20 14.47 -22.33
N PRO A 27 -9.99 13.93 -23.30
CA PRO A 27 -9.77 14.21 -24.71
C PRO A 27 -10.23 15.61 -25.15
N VAL A 28 -10.98 16.32 -24.30
CA VAL A 28 -11.57 17.64 -24.54
C VAL A 28 -10.81 18.73 -23.79
N ASP A 29 -10.45 18.49 -22.53
CA ASP A 29 -9.66 19.42 -21.72
C ASP A 29 -8.37 18.75 -21.20
N PRO A 30 -7.24 18.85 -21.92
CA PRO A 30 -6.00 18.21 -21.52
C PRO A 30 -5.39 18.78 -20.22
N ASP A 31 -5.90 19.90 -19.73
CA ASP A 31 -5.50 20.51 -18.46
C ASP A 31 -6.37 20.00 -17.28
N ASP A 32 -7.38 19.15 -17.53
CA ASP A 32 -8.28 18.54 -16.52
C ASP A 32 -8.32 17.00 -16.67
N PRO A 33 -7.20 16.29 -16.41
CA PRO A 33 -7.17 14.83 -16.47
C PRO A 33 -7.91 14.21 -15.28
N ARG A 34 -8.52 13.03 -15.48
CA ARG A 34 -9.09 12.24 -14.38
C ARG A 34 -8.07 11.25 -13.82
N GLY A 35 -8.14 10.99 -12.52
CA GLY A 35 -7.22 10.12 -11.80
C GLY A 35 -5.83 10.74 -11.62
N VAL A 36 -4.90 9.92 -11.14
CA VAL A 36 -3.58 10.39 -10.70
C VAL A 36 -2.57 10.39 -11.84
N ALA A 37 -2.00 11.56 -12.18
CA ALA A 37 -0.96 11.64 -13.20
C ALA A 37 0.27 10.79 -12.86
N PRO A 38 1.03 10.26 -13.85
CA PRO A 38 2.10 9.30 -13.57
C PRO A 38 3.22 9.79 -12.65
N ALA A 39 3.52 11.09 -12.65
CA ALA A 39 4.53 11.68 -11.77
C ALA A 39 4.03 11.71 -10.31
N ASP A 40 2.77 12.09 -10.13
CA ASP A 40 2.10 12.19 -8.84
C ASP A 40 1.82 10.82 -8.24
N ALA A 41 1.46 9.84 -9.09
CA ALA A 41 1.36 8.44 -8.70
C ALA A 41 2.69 7.92 -8.13
N ALA A 42 3.84 8.33 -8.68
CA ALA A 42 5.14 7.94 -8.15
C ALA A 42 5.41 8.56 -6.76
N ASN A 43 4.90 9.77 -6.50
CA ASN A 43 5.01 10.43 -5.19
C ASN A 43 4.10 9.76 -4.15
N LEU A 44 2.83 9.49 -4.50
CA LEU A 44 1.88 8.80 -3.63
C LEU A 44 2.34 7.37 -3.28
N LEU A 45 3.00 6.70 -4.22
CA LEU A 45 3.48 5.32 -4.07
C LEU A 45 4.93 5.24 -3.56
N GLU A 46 5.57 6.35 -3.24
CA GLU A 46 6.92 6.37 -2.63
C GLU A 46 7.04 5.42 -1.44
N PRO A 47 6.05 5.28 -0.52
CA PRO A 47 6.17 4.38 0.63
C PRO A 47 6.39 2.89 0.29
N ILE A 48 6.11 2.45 -0.95
CA ILE A 48 6.45 1.10 -1.43
C ILE A 48 7.98 0.87 -1.43
N SER A 49 8.78 1.93 -1.51
CA SER A 49 10.25 1.89 -1.37
C SER A 49 10.68 1.26 -0.04
N ALA A 50 9.97 1.53 1.05
CA ALA A 50 10.23 0.95 2.36
C ALA A 50 9.96 -0.56 2.39
N VAL A 51 8.99 -1.06 1.62
CA VAL A 51 8.74 -2.49 1.44
C VAL A 51 9.91 -3.15 0.73
N LYS A 52 10.45 -2.51 -0.33
CA LYS A 52 11.65 -2.98 -1.05
C LYS A 52 12.87 -3.04 -0.13
N ALA A 53 13.09 -2.01 0.67
CA ALA A 53 14.19 -1.98 1.63
C ALA A 53 14.05 -3.08 2.71
N ALA A 54 12.84 -3.28 3.25
CA ALA A 54 12.57 -4.34 4.22
C ALA A 54 12.74 -5.74 3.60
N LEU A 55 12.32 -5.91 2.34
CA LEU A 55 12.52 -7.13 1.57
C LEU A 55 14.01 -7.46 1.45
N GLY A 56 14.83 -6.47 1.09
CA GLY A 56 16.28 -6.59 0.99
C GLY A 56 17.00 -6.98 2.29
N GLN A 57 16.38 -6.72 3.44
CA GLN A 57 16.92 -7.02 4.76
C GLN A 57 16.38 -8.33 5.36
N ALA A 58 15.27 -8.86 4.85
CA ALA A 58 14.64 -10.07 5.36
C ALA A 58 15.47 -11.35 5.09
N PRO A 59 15.18 -12.50 5.72
CA PRO A 59 15.77 -13.78 5.33
C PRO A 59 15.46 -14.15 3.87
N GLU A 60 16.43 -14.69 3.12
CA GLU A 60 16.29 -15.04 1.69
C GLU A 60 15.01 -15.84 1.37
N GLN A 61 14.64 -16.76 2.26
CA GLN A 61 13.39 -17.52 2.13
C GLN A 61 12.17 -16.61 2.12
N ASP A 62 12.07 -15.70 3.09
CA ASP A 62 10.96 -14.76 3.20
C ASP A 62 10.92 -13.81 2.00
N ARG A 63 12.08 -13.43 1.46
CA ARG A 63 12.13 -12.57 0.26
C ARG A 63 11.54 -13.26 -0.96
N ARG A 64 11.97 -14.50 -1.21
CA ARG A 64 11.45 -15.31 -2.31
C ARG A 64 9.97 -15.60 -2.14
N GLU A 65 9.55 -15.93 -0.93
CA GLU A 65 8.14 -16.15 -0.59
C GLU A 65 7.29 -14.91 -0.92
N LEU A 66 7.73 -13.71 -0.53
CA LEU A 66 6.99 -12.47 -0.80
C LEU A 66 6.92 -12.14 -2.30
N VAL A 67 8.03 -12.27 -3.03
CA VAL A 67 8.03 -12.03 -4.49
C VAL A 67 7.11 -13.02 -5.21
N GLN A 68 7.07 -14.29 -4.78
CA GLN A 68 6.12 -15.27 -5.34
C GLN A 68 4.67 -14.96 -4.98
N LEU A 69 4.43 -14.44 -3.77
CA LEU A 69 3.11 -13.97 -3.37
C LEU A 69 2.63 -12.82 -4.26
N PHE A 70 3.45 -11.78 -4.47
CA PHE A 70 3.11 -10.68 -5.38
C PHE A 70 2.83 -11.16 -6.80
N ARG A 71 3.65 -12.06 -7.35
CA ARG A 71 3.40 -12.67 -8.67
C ARG A 71 2.09 -13.43 -8.70
N GLY A 72 1.78 -14.19 -7.66
CA GLY A 72 0.52 -14.91 -7.52
C GLY A 72 -0.70 -13.98 -7.52
N ILE A 73 -0.60 -12.86 -6.81
CA ILE A 73 -1.65 -11.81 -6.79
C ILE A 73 -1.77 -11.17 -8.18
N ALA A 74 -0.66 -10.83 -8.83
CA ALA A 74 -0.64 -10.21 -10.15
C ALA A 74 -1.37 -11.04 -11.22
N THR A 75 -1.40 -12.37 -11.10
CA THR A 75 -2.16 -13.24 -12.02
C THR A 75 -3.69 -13.04 -11.93
N GLN A 76 -4.18 -12.54 -10.79
CA GLN A 76 -5.60 -12.29 -10.54
C GLN A 76 -6.01 -10.87 -10.92
N VAL A 77 -5.05 -9.98 -11.21
CA VAL A 77 -5.33 -8.61 -11.60
C VAL A 77 -5.98 -8.56 -13.00
N PRO A 78 -7.07 -7.78 -13.17
CA PRO A 78 -7.72 -7.59 -14.47
C PRO A 78 -6.76 -7.06 -15.54
N GLU A 79 -7.09 -7.29 -16.82
CA GLU A 79 -6.19 -6.97 -17.94
C GLU A 79 -5.73 -5.51 -17.97
N ARG A 80 -6.61 -4.56 -17.60
CA ARG A 80 -6.30 -3.14 -17.53
C ARG A 80 -5.19 -2.82 -16.51
N GLY A 81 -5.18 -3.50 -15.36
CA GLY A 81 -4.20 -3.28 -14.29
C GLY A 81 -2.93 -4.13 -14.40
N ARG A 82 -2.94 -5.18 -15.23
CA ARG A 82 -1.87 -6.18 -15.31
C ARG A 82 -0.48 -5.60 -15.64
N PRO A 83 -0.32 -4.58 -16.52
CA PRO A 83 0.98 -3.96 -16.75
C PRO A 83 1.60 -3.37 -15.49
N PHE A 84 0.79 -2.70 -14.66
CA PHE A 84 1.23 -2.10 -13.39
C PHE A 84 1.57 -3.16 -12.35
N ALA A 85 0.71 -4.19 -12.22
CA ALA A 85 0.98 -5.33 -11.34
C ALA A 85 2.28 -6.06 -11.70
N THR A 86 2.57 -6.19 -13.01
CA THR A 86 3.81 -6.79 -13.51
C THR A 86 5.00 -5.91 -13.16
N ALA A 87 4.90 -4.60 -13.39
CA ALA A 87 5.95 -3.64 -13.05
C ALA A 87 6.28 -3.68 -11.55
N LEU A 88 5.27 -3.67 -10.66
CA LEU A 88 5.49 -3.81 -9.22
C LEU A 88 6.19 -5.13 -8.86
N CYS A 89 5.81 -6.24 -9.51
CA CYS A 89 6.49 -7.53 -9.30
C CYS A 89 7.96 -7.50 -9.76
N GLU A 90 8.26 -6.79 -10.84
CA GLU A 90 9.63 -6.59 -11.33
C GLU A 90 10.43 -5.71 -10.37
N GLU A 91 9.83 -4.64 -9.83
CA GLU A 91 10.44 -3.80 -8.80
C GLU A 91 10.76 -4.60 -7.52
N MET A 92 9.83 -5.41 -7.03
CA MET A 92 10.04 -6.27 -5.86
C MET A 92 11.10 -7.36 -6.12
N ALA A 93 11.16 -7.88 -7.35
CA ALA A 93 12.17 -8.86 -7.72
C ALA A 93 13.57 -8.23 -7.85
N ALA A 94 13.67 -7.01 -8.37
CA ALA A 94 14.93 -6.28 -8.48
C ALA A 94 15.55 -6.02 -7.10
N ALA A 95 14.72 -5.78 -6.08
CA ALA A 95 15.18 -5.65 -4.69
C ALA A 95 15.83 -6.94 -4.12
N LEU A 96 15.77 -8.09 -4.81
CA LEU A 96 16.54 -9.28 -4.42
C LEU A 96 18.01 -9.19 -4.82
N ASP A 97 18.30 -8.47 -5.91
CA ASP A 97 19.63 -8.40 -6.52
C ASP A 97 20.47 -7.23 -5.95
N GLU A 98 19.85 -6.29 -5.23
CA GLU A 98 20.55 -5.14 -4.65
C GLU A 98 21.46 -5.57 -3.48
N PRO A 99 22.68 -5.02 -3.38
CA PRO A 99 23.57 -5.26 -2.26
C PRO A 99 23.04 -4.52 -1.02
N HIS A 100 22.54 -5.27 -0.05
CA HIS A 100 22.03 -4.69 1.19
C HIS A 100 23.13 -4.66 2.25
N GLU A 101 23.56 -3.47 2.67
CA GLU A 101 24.27 -3.31 3.93
C GLU A 101 23.37 -3.81 5.06
N GLN A 102 23.93 -4.57 6.00
CA GLN A 102 23.17 -5.11 7.14
C GLN A 102 22.63 -3.96 7.99
N ALA A 103 21.39 -3.54 7.74
CA ALA A 103 20.72 -2.59 8.61
C ALA A 103 20.40 -3.27 9.95
N GLN A 104 20.77 -2.60 11.04
CA GLN A 104 20.44 -3.02 12.38
C GLN A 104 18.94 -2.76 12.64
N GLY A 105 18.14 -3.82 12.59
CA GLY A 105 16.76 -3.81 13.04
C GLY A 105 15.87 -4.69 12.17
N GLN A 106 15.31 -5.76 12.74
CA GLN A 106 14.27 -6.58 12.11
C GLN A 106 13.00 -5.75 11.91
N ALA A 107 12.92 -4.98 10.83
CA ALA A 107 11.62 -4.57 10.30
C ALA A 107 10.96 -5.84 9.73
N SER A 108 9.97 -6.38 10.44
CA SER A 108 9.16 -7.47 9.89
C SER A 108 8.54 -7.01 8.56
N ILE A 109 8.62 -7.81 7.50
CA ILE A 109 7.97 -7.53 6.20
C ILE A 109 6.50 -7.13 6.42
N THR A 110 5.80 -7.78 7.37
CA THR A 110 4.42 -7.43 7.72
C THR A 110 4.30 -5.98 8.20
N ARG A 111 5.23 -5.52 9.04
CA ARG A 111 5.27 -4.13 9.53
C ARG A 111 5.56 -3.15 8.38
N ALA A 112 6.50 -3.49 7.50
CA ALA A 112 6.83 -2.65 6.35
C ALA A 112 5.63 -2.51 5.39
N LEU A 113 4.92 -3.61 5.11
CA LEU A 113 3.71 -3.58 4.30
C LEU A 113 2.59 -2.77 4.99
N ALA A 114 2.36 -2.97 6.29
CA ALA A 114 1.35 -2.21 7.04
C ALA A 114 1.66 -0.71 7.06
N LYS A 115 2.93 -0.34 7.26
CA LYS A 115 3.39 1.04 7.20
C LYS A 115 3.19 1.62 5.81
N ALA A 116 3.57 0.91 4.75
CA ALA A 116 3.40 1.39 3.39
C ALA A 116 1.93 1.63 3.03
N VAL A 117 1.02 0.73 3.42
CA VAL A 117 -0.42 0.95 3.24
C VAL A 117 -0.84 2.25 3.94
N MET A 118 -0.58 2.38 5.23
CA MET A 118 -0.97 3.57 6.00
C MET A 118 -0.36 4.87 5.44
N ASP A 119 0.92 4.84 5.07
CA ASP A 119 1.63 6.01 4.53
C ASP A 119 1.08 6.43 3.15
N ILE A 120 0.64 5.49 2.30
CA ILE A 120 0.00 5.79 1.01
C ILE A 120 -1.36 6.44 1.25
N PHE A 121 -2.16 5.93 2.18
CA PHE A 121 -3.44 6.55 2.55
C PHE A 121 -3.23 7.97 3.09
N ASN A 122 -2.26 8.17 3.99
CA ASN A 122 -1.90 9.50 4.47
C ASN A 122 -1.41 10.41 3.33
N ALA A 123 -0.70 9.87 2.33
CA ALA A 123 -0.26 10.64 1.19
C ALA A 123 -1.42 11.08 0.30
N ILE A 124 -2.45 10.24 0.13
CA ILE A 124 -3.68 10.60 -0.59
C ILE A 124 -4.44 11.69 0.17
N GLU A 125 -4.62 11.53 1.49
CA GLU A 125 -5.36 12.49 2.32
C GLU A 125 -4.68 13.87 2.38
N LEU A 126 -3.34 13.90 2.32
CA LEU A 126 -2.55 15.14 2.33
C LEU A 126 -2.28 15.69 0.93
N ALA A 127 -2.72 15.01 -0.12
CA ALA A 127 -2.54 15.46 -1.49
C ALA A 127 -3.37 16.73 -1.74
N ASP A 128 -2.88 17.60 -2.61
CA ASP A 128 -3.68 18.71 -3.10
C ASP A 128 -4.55 18.25 -4.29
N GLU A 129 -5.57 19.05 -4.60
CA GLU A 129 -6.48 18.83 -5.74
C GLU A 129 -5.72 18.77 -7.10
N ASP A 130 -4.51 19.35 -7.19
CA ASP A 130 -3.66 19.26 -8.38
C ASP A 130 -3.02 17.87 -8.55
N THR A 131 -2.82 17.13 -7.45
CA THR A 131 -2.23 15.78 -7.42
C THR A 131 -3.30 14.71 -7.67
N ILE A 132 -4.44 14.84 -7.00
CA ILE A 132 -5.59 13.94 -7.10
C ILE A 132 -6.85 14.73 -6.70
N ASP A 133 -7.89 14.65 -7.51
CA ASP A 133 -9.18 15.24 -7.18
C ASP A 133 -9.82 14.50 -5.99
N ASP A 134 -10.56 15.22 -5.15
CA ASP A 134 -11.21 14.68 -3.94
C ASP A 134 -12.13 13.48 -4.27
N ASP A 135 -12.87 13.51 -5.39
CA ASP A 135 -13.75 12.40 -5.76
C ASP A 135 -12.93 11.15 -6.12
N ASP A 136 -11.82 11.32 -6.85
CA ASP A 136 -10.91 10.22 -7.19
C ASP A 136 -10.19 9.68 -5.94
N ALA A 137 -9.77 10.54 -5.01
CA ALA A 137 -9.17 10.16 -3.75
C ALA A 137 -10.11 9.28 -2.92
N VAL A 138 -11.37 9.71 -2.77
CA VAL A 138 -12.41 8.96 -2.06
C VAL A 138 -12.68 7.62 -2.75
N GLU A 139 -12.82 7.58 -4.09
CA GLU A 139 -13.07 6.33 -4.82
C GLU A 139 -11.94 5.30 -4.60
N ILE A 140 -10.68 5.75 -4.64
CA ILE A 140 -9.51 4.88 -4.40
C ILE A 140 -9.52 4.34 -2.97
N VAL A 141 -9.71 5.21 -1.97
CA VAL A 141 -9.70 4.86 -0.54
C VAL A 141 -10.84 3.88 -0.23
N GLU A 142 -12.06 4.15 -0.68
CA GLU A 142 -13.23 3.28 -0.46
C GLU A 142 -13.04 1.90 -1.09
N TRP A 143 -12.55 1.87 -2.34
CA TRP A 143 -12.33 0.62 -3.04
C TRP A 143 -11.26 -0.25 -2.36
N VAL A 144 -10.11 0.33 -2.00
CA VAL A 144 -9.01 -0.40 -1.34
C VAL A 144 -9.41 -0.84 0.07
N SER A 145 -10.03 0.04 0.86
CA SER A 145 -10.48 -0.28 2.23
C SER A 145 -11.56 -1.37 2.24
N GLY A 146 -12.47 -1.36 1.24
CA GLY A 146 -13.46 -2.42 1.03
C GLY A 146 -12.81 -3.78 0.74
N ASN A 147 -11.79 -3.82 -0.11
CA ASN A 147 -11.03 -5.05 -0.40
C ASN A 147 -10.28 -5.56 0.83
N LEU A 148 -9.60 -4.67 1.57
CA LEU A 148 -8.91 -4.99 2.82
C LEU A 148 -9.89 -5.61 3.83
N ASN A 149 -11.04 -4.99 4.05
CA ASN A 149 -12.06 -5.50 4.96
C ASN A 149 -12.66 -6.83 4.50
N ASN A 150 -12.90 -7.02 3.20
CA ASN A 150 -13.36 -8.29 2.65
C ASN A 150 -12.32 -9.40 2.85
N ALA A 151 -11.03 -9.09 2.70
CA ALA A 151 -9.96 -10.04 2.97
C ALA A 151 -9.90 -10.44 4.46
N LEU A 152 -10.04 -9.46 5.36
CA LEU A 152 -10.08 -9.69 6.81
C LEU A 152 -11.34 -10.43 7.28
N ALA A 153 -12.49 -10.19 6.65
CA ALA A 153 -13.75 -10.88 6.99
C ALA A 153 -13.70 -12.40 6.77
N LYS A 154 -12.72 -12.88 5.98
CA LYS A 154 -12.46 -14.32 5.73
C LYS A 154 -11.47 -14.92 6.74
N ARG A 155 -11.07 -14.16 7.76
CA ARG A 155 -10.04 -14.51 8.73
C ARG A 155 -10.59 -14.48 10.17
N PRO A 156 -9.90 -15.10 11.13
CA PRO A 156 -10.21 -14.91 12.54
C PRO A 156 -10.09 -13.45 12.94
N GLU A 157 -10.92 -13.02 13.89
CA GLU A 157 -10.94 -11.63 14.37
C GLU A 157 -9.60 -11.22 15.00
N GLU A 158 -8.81 -12.18 15.49
CA GLU A 158 -7.46 -11.95 15.98
C GLU A 158 -6.52 -11.35 14.93
N ASP A 159 -6.68 -11.69 13.64
CA ASP A 159 -5.87 -11.09 12.56
C ASP A 159 -6.22 -9.59 12.43
N ARG A 160 -7.51 -9.23 12.52
CA ARG A 160 -7.94 -7.81 12.51
C ARG A 160 -7.37 -7.05 13.72
N GLN A 161 -7.49 -7.62 14.92
CA GLN A 161 -6.97 -7.00 16.14
C GLN A 161 -5.44 -6.84 16.11
N GLU A 162 -4.73 -7.84 15.58
CA GLU A 162 -3.28 -7.76 15.39
C GLU A 162 -2.90 -6.66 14.40
N LEU A 163 -3.64 -6.51 13.29
CA LEU A 163 -3.42 -5.43 12.33
C LEU A 163 -3.65 -4.05 12.97
N VAL A 164 -4.76 -3.86 13.69
CA VAL A 164 -5.06 -2.59 14.37
C VAL A 164 -3.93 -2.23 15.36
N ARG A 165 -3.50 -3.18 16.19
CA ARG A 165 -2.39 -2.96 17.12
C ARG A 165 -1.11 -2.56 16.37
N LEU A 166 -0.78 -3.28 15.30
CA LEU A 166 0.40 -3.00 14.48
C LEU A 166 0.36 -1.58 13.90
N LEU A 167 -0.80 -1.14 13.39
CA LEU A 167 -0.99 0.21 12.85
C LEU A 167 -0.84 1.28 13.93
N CYS A 168 -1.45 1.09 15.11
CA CYS A 168 -1.28 2.00 16.26
C CYS A 168 0.19 2.11 16.72
N ASP A 169 0.91 0.99 16.74
CA ASP A 169 2.34 0.97 17.07
C ASP A 169 3.17 1.74 16.04
N ILE A 170 2.85 1.63 14.74
CA ILE A 170 3.52 2.39 13.68
C ILE A 170 3.19 3.89 13.79
N ALA A 171 1.91 4.24 13.96
CA ALA A 171 1.46 5.62 14.10
C ALA A 171 2.12 6.30 15.30
N SER A 172 2.27 5.60 16.43
CA SER A 172 2.92 6.14 17.64
C SER A 172 4.39 6.47 17.45
N GLU A 173 5.06 5.85 16.48
CA GLU A 173 6.46 6.13 16.11
C GLU A 173 6.61 7.27 15.10
N GLU A 174 5.49 7.76 14.53
CA GLU A 174 5.51 8.87 13.58
C GLU A 174 5.97 10.17 14.28
N GLN A 175 6.94 10.81 13.65
CA GLN A 175 7.61 12.00 14.17
C GLN A 175 6.91 13.28 13.71
N ASP A 176 6.34 13.26 12.51
CA ASP A 176 5.55 14.36 12.00
C ASP A 176 4.16 14.40 12.68
N PRO A 177 3.80 15.49 13.37
CA PRO A 177 2.56 15.53 14.15
C PRO A 177 1.29 15.38 13.30
N GLU A 178 1.28 15.94 12.10
CA GLU A 178 0.12 15.93 11.19
C GLU A 178 -0.07 14.52 10.60
N ARG A 179 1.01 13.92 10.10
CA ARG A 179 0.99 12.52 9.65
C ARG A 179 0.64 11.55 10.77
N ARG A 180 1.08 11.83 12.00
CA ARG A 180 0.74 11.00 13.15
C ARG A 180 -0.75 11.06 13.47
N GLU A 181 -1.37 12.23 13.40
CA GLU A 181 -2.80 12.39 13.66
C GLU A 181 -3.62 11.57 12.66
N LEU A 182 -3.32 11.70 11.36
CA LEU A 182 -3.94 10.88 10.31
C LEU A 182 -3.69 9.38 10.51
N ALA A 183 -2.45 8.99 10.82
CA ALA A 183 -2.09 7.59 11.06
C ALA A 183 -2.82 6.98 12.26
N LEU A 184 -3.13 7.76 13.30
CA LEU A 184 -3.89 7.30 14.45
C LEU A 184 -5.38 7.13 14.13
N GLN A 185 -5.93 7.96 13.23
CA GLN A 185 -7.31 7.88 12.75
C GLN A 185 -7.50 6.80 11.67
N PHE A 186 -6.42 6.41 11.00
CA PHE A 186 -6.45 5.46 9.88
C PHE A 186 -7.27 4.18 10.15
N PRO A 187 -7.11 3.46 11.29
CA PRO A 187 -7.91 2.26 11.54
C PRO A 187 -9.42 2.50 11.54
N GLU A 188 -9.88 3.67 11.99
CA GLU A 188 -11.29 4.06 11.95
C GLU A 188 -11.69 4.46 10.53
N ALA A 189 -10.90 5.31 9.87
CA ALA A 189 -11.16 5.79 8.51
C ALA A 189 -11.32 4.67 7.47
N VAL A 190 -10.58 3.56 7.63
CA VAL A 190 -10.72 2.37 6.77
C VAL A 190 -11.64 1.29 7.33
N GLY A 191 -12.43 1.58 8.37
CA GLY A 191 -13.42 0.68 8.94
C GLY A 191 -12.85 -0.57 9.60
N LEU A 192 -11.60 -0.53 10.08
CA LEU A 192 -11.01 -1.63 10.86
C LEU A 192 -11.54 -1.68 12.28
N VAL A 193 -11.94 -0.52 12.82
CA VAL A 193 -12.62 -0.34 14.11
C VAL A 193 -13.91 0.47 13.88
N PRO A 194 -14.92 0.38 14.76
CA PRO A 194 -16.10 1.21 14.66
C PRO A 194 -15.76 2.70 14.81
N GLU A 195 -16.51 3.55 14.12
CA GLU A 195 -16.50 5.01 14.33
C GLU A 195 -16.95 5.33 15.77
N GLU A 196 -16.27 6.26 16.44
CA GLU A 196 -16.61 6.71 17.81
C GLU A 196 -17.80 7.68 17.86
#